data_AF-A0A532B4J2-F1
#
_entry.id   AF-A0A532B4J2-F1
#
_cell.length_a   1.000
_cell.length_b   1.000
_cell.length_c   1.000
_cell.angle_alpha   90.00
_cell.angle_beta   90.00
_cell.angle_gamma   90.00
#
_symmetry.space_group_name_H-M   'P 1'
#
loop_
_entity.id
_entity.type
_entity.pdbx_description
1 polymer ?
#
loop_
_entity_poly.entity_id
_entity_poly.type
_entity_poly.pdbx_seq_one_letter_code
_entity_poly.pdbx_strand_id
1 'polypeptide(L)'
;AVRISRLENSSLIARRLAPFSVRLCASPELIARHGMPVRAQDLARVPCIIDTNGRWLTNWPFKGDSGDTVSVSVSGPIEVNSPMAARAAAVAGLGFSILPDFIAAPDIESGKLVTALDDRILPGGGIFAVYPHRRYLPAKVRVFVDFLVQWFKALDTA
;
A
#
# COMPACT_ATOMS: atom_id res chain seq x y z
N ALA A 1 10.87 -16.47 0.65
CA ALA A 1 9.50 -15.91 0.54
C ALA A 1 9.54 -14.65 -0.30
N VAL A 2 8.44 -14.30 -0.96
CA VAL A 2 8.25 -12.95 -1.54
C VAL A 2 7.44 -12.13 -0.53
N ARG A 3 7.89 -10.92 -0.21
CA ARG A 3 7.32 -10.08 0.85
C ARG A 3 7.15 -8.64 0.36
N ILE A 4 6.00 -8.04 0.66
CA ILE A 4 5.72 -6.61 0.49
C ILE A 4 5.98 -5.96 1.85
N SER A 5 7.00 -5.11 1.96
CA SER A 5 7.35 -4.50 3.25
C SER A 5 8.20 -3.25 3.09
N ARG A 6 8.36 -2.50 4.18
CA ARG A 6 9.50 -1.60 4.38
C ARG A 6 10.50 -2.38 5.24
N LEU A 7 11.69 -2.66 4.72
CA LEU A 7 12.64 -3.58 5.38
C LEU A 7 12.97 -3.10 6.80
N GLU A 8 12.74 -3.98 7.77
CA GLU A 8 13.28 -3.88 9.13
C GLU A 8 14.49 -4.81 9.23
N ASN A 9 15.47 -4.43 10.05
CA ASN A 9 16.70 -5.20 10.22
C ASN A 9 16.39 -6.66 10.57
N SER A 10 16.74 -7.57 9.67
CA SER A 10 16.55 -9.00 9.81
C SER A 10 17.87 -9.72 9.54
N SER A 11 18.08 -10.87 10.18
CA SER A 11 19.18 -11.79 9.85
C SER A 11 19.01 -12.46 8.48
N LEU A 12 17.89 -12.21 7.80
CA LEU A 12 17.59 -12.70 6.46
C LEU A 12 18.18 -11.77 5.39
N ILE A 13 18.62 -12.36 4.28
CA ILE A 13 18.93 -11.59 3.08
C ILE A 13 17.62 -11.14 2.44
N ALA A 14 17.52 -9.85 2.14
CA ALA A 14 16.42 -9.28 1.37
C ALA A 14 16.93 -8.65 0.08
N ARG A 15 16.50 -9.20 -1.06
CA ARG A 15 16.80 -8.65 -2.38
C ARG A 15 15.56 -7.98 -2.94
N ARG A 16 15.65 -6.68 -3.23
CA ARG A 16 14.54 -5.92 -3.81
C ARG A 16 14.24 -6.44 -5.22
N LEU A 17 12.97 -6.73 -5.47
CA LEU A 17 12.43 -7.14 -6.76
C LEU A 17 11.87 -5.93 -7.51
N ALA A 18 11.00 -5.16 -6.84
CA ALA A 18 10.38 -3.95 -7.39
C ALA A 18 10.07 -2.94 -6.27
N PRO A 19 10.04 -1.63 -6.55
CA PRO A 19 9.39 -0.65 -5.68
C PRO A 19 7.86 -0.80 -5.74
N PHE A 20 7.15 -0.28 -4.76
CA PHE A 20 5.72 0.00 -4.90
C PHE A 20 5.37 1.28 -4.14
N SER A 21 4.34 1.99 -4.62
CA SER A 21 3.74 3.12 -3.90
C SER A 21 2.35 2.76 -3.37
N VAL A 22 1.79 3.62 -2.54
CA VAL A 22 0.43 3.47 -2.03
C VAL A 22 -0.40 4.68 -2.43
N ARG A 23 -1.72 4.48 -2.55
CA ARG A 23 -2.70 5.51 -2.86
C ARG A 23 -3.80 5.48 -1.82
N LEU A 24 -4.19 6.65 -1.32
CA LEU A 24 -5.43 6.81 -0.58
C LEU A 24 -6.54 7.03 -1.61
N CYS A 25 -7.57 6.21 -1.57
CA CYS A 25 -8.64 6.28 -2.57
C CYS A 25 -9.99 5.86 -1.99
N ALA A 26 -11.06 6.29 -2.67
CA ALA A 26 -12.45 5.96 -2.36
C ALA A 26 -13.27 5.94 -3.65
N SER A 27 -14.47 5.34 -3.62
CA SER A 27 -15.39 5.43 -4.76
C SER A 27 -15.95 6.85 -4.92
N PRO A 28 -16.29 7.27 -6.16
CA PRO A 28 -16.98 8.54 -6.40
C PRO A 28 -18.25 8.71 -5.56
N GLU A 29 -19.02 7.64 -5.36
CA GLU A 29 -20.26 7.66 -4.58
C GLU A 29 -20.00 7.98 -3.11
N LEU A 30 -18.94 7.43 -2.53
CA LEU A 30 -18.54 7.76 -1.16
C LEU A 30 -18.17 9.24 -1.04
N ILE A 31 -17.36 9.73 -1.99
CA ILE A 31 -16.91 11.13 -2.02
C ILE A 31 -18.10 12.07 -2.20
N ALA A 32 -19.09 11.72 -3.02
CA ALA A 32 -20.30 12.51 -3.18
C ALA A 32 -21.12 12.62 -1.87
N ARG A 33 -21.12 11.56 -1.03
CA ARG A 33 -21.83 11.55 0.26
C ARG A 33 -21.10 12.27 1.38
N HIS A 34 -19.77 12.13 1.45
CA HIS A 34 -18.98 12.58 2.61
C HIS A 34 -18.04 13.75 2.31
N GLY A 35 -17.90 14.14 1.04
CA GLY A 35 -16.92 15.12 0.58
C GLY A 35 -15.53 14.50 0.36
N MET A 36 -14.69 15.23 -0.38
CA MET A 36 -13.29 14.87 -0.59
C MET A 36 -12.42 15.44 0.56
N PRO A 37 -11.65 14.62 1.27
CA PRO A 37 -10.65 15.09 2.24
C PRO A 37 -9.63 16.01 1.55
N VAL A 38 -9.43 17.21 2.10
CA VAL A 38 -8.44 18.18 1.60
C VAL A 38 -7.22 18.22 2.52
N ARG A 39 -7.41 17.85 3.78
CA ARG A 39 -6.36 17.67 4.79
C ARG A 39 -6.40 16.24 5.33
N ALA A 40 -5.25 15.76 5.77
CA ALA A 40 -5.15 14.43 6.39
C ALA A 40 -6.12 14.28 7.57
N GLN A 41 -6.30 15.32 8.39
CA GLN A 41 -7.19 15.31 9.56
C GLN A 41 -8.67 15.15 9.21
N ASP A 42 -9.07 15.47 7.98
CA ASP A 42 -10.46 15.30 7.53
C ASP A 42 -10.85 13.80 7.51
N LEU A 43 -9.87 12.90 7.39
CA LEU A 43 -10.08 11.45 7.44
C LEU A 43 -10.64 10.95 8.77
N ALA A 44 -10.45 11.70 9.86
CA ALA A 44 -11.04 11.36 11.16
C ALA A 44 -12.57 11.46 11.16
N ARG A 45 -13.18 12.10 10.15
CA ARG A 45 -14.62 12.37 10.06
C ARG A 45 -15.34 11.59 8.97
N VAL A 46 -14.62 10.80 8.18
CA VAL A 46 -15.17 10.01 7.07
C VAL A 46 -14.86 8.54 7.29
N PRO A 47 -15.72 7.62 6.79
CA PRO A 47 -15.49 6.19 6.99
C PRO A 47 -14.19 5.76 6.30
N CYS A 48 -13.35 5.03 7.02
CA CYS A 48 -12.11 4.46 6.53
C CYS A 48 -12.11 2.93 6.64
N ILE A 49 -11.49 2.25 5.68
CA ILE A 49 -11.32 0.79 5.66
C ILE A 49 -9.96 0.47 6.24
N ILE A 50 -9.94 -0.25 7.36
CA ILE A 50 -8.71 -0.54 8.09
C ILE A 50 -8.09 -1.85 7.60
N ASP A 51 -6.89 -1.80 7.00
CA ASP A 51 -6.12 -3.00 6.70
C ASP A 51 -5.27 -3.40 7.92
N THR A 52 -5.62 -4.53 8.52
CA THR A 52 -4.97 -5.11 9.71
C THR A 52 -3.57 -5.65 9.43
N ASN A 53 -3.18 -5.82 8.15
CA ASN A 53 -1.78 -6.09 7.80
C ASN A 53 -0.93 -4.82 7.73
N GLY A 54 -1.57 -3.65 7.70
CA GLY A 54 -0.89 -2.37 7.72
C GLY A 54 -0.23 -2.12 9.07
N ARG A 55 1.04 -1.68 9.05
CA ARG A 55 1.81 -1.34 10.27
C ARG A 55 1.07 -0.38 11.20
N TRP A 56 0.29 0.51 10.62
CA TRP A 56 -0.28 1.66 11.30
C TRP A 56 -1.70 1.45 11.78
N LEU A 57 -2.38 0.35 11.38
CA LEU A 57 -3.76 0.04 11.73
C LEU A 57 -4.68 1.27 11.56
N THR A 58 -5.16 1.83 12.67
CA THR A 58 -6.05 2.99 12.73
C THR A 58 -5.33 4.35 12.80
N ASN A 59 -4.00 4.40 12.83
CA ASN A 59 -3.21 5.62 12.99
C ASN A 59 -2.39 5.95 11.73
N TRP A 60 -3.05 6.43 10.69
CA TRP A 60 -2.44 6.57 9.36
C TRP A 60 -1.45 7.74 9.29
N PRO A 61 -0.22 7.51 8.80
CA PRO A 61 0.78 8.56 8.70
C PRO A 61 0.70 9.30 7.37
N PHE A 62 0.79 10.62 7.44
CA PHE A 62 0.83 11.53 6.31
C PHE A 62 1.98 12.53 6.46
N LYS A 63 2.44 13.09 5.35
CA LYS A 63 3.37 14.22 5.34
C LYS A 63 2.65 15.50 5.76
N GLY A 64 3.14 16.13 6.82
CA GLY A 64 2.71 17.44 7.30
C GLY A 64 3.18 18.58 6.40
N ASP A 65 2.62 19.78 6.62
CA ASP A 65 2.98 21.00 5.86
C ASP A 65 4.45 21.38 6.03
N SER A 66 5.01 21.13 7.22
CA SER A 66 6.40 21.47 7.56
C SER A 66 7.39 20.36 7.16
N GLY A 67 6.93 19.31 6.46
CA GLY A 67 7.73 18.14 6.09
C GLY A 67 7.88 17.09 7.19
N ASP A 68 7.28 17.31 8.35
CA ASP A 68 7.14 16.34 9.43
C ASP A 68 6.15 15.22 9.07
N THR A 69 6.11 14.14 9.85
CA THR A 69 5.08 13.10 9.71
C THR A 69 3.98 13.32 10.74
N VAL A 70 2.75 13.49 10.26
CA VAL A 70 1.56 13.62 11.09
C VAL A 70 0.80 12.31 11.08
N SER A 71 0.40 11.83 12.25
CA SER A 71 -0.46 10.65 12.40
C SER A 71 -1.91 11.08 12.55
N VAL A 72 -2.80 10.45 11.78
CA VAL A 72 -4.25 10.68 11.85
C VAL A 72 -4.94 9.41 12.33
N SER A 73 -5.64 9.52 13.45
CA SER A 73 -6.51 8.43 13.92
C SER A 73 -7.77 8.38 13.06
N VAL A 74 -7.97 7.27 12.36
CA VAL A 74 -9.10 6.99 11.49
C VAL A 74 -9.97 5.88 12.09
N SER A 75 -11.21 5.81 11.64
CA SER A 75 -12.14 4.75 12.01
C SER A 75 -13.08 4.46 10.86
N GLY A 76 -13.76 3.33 10.90
CA GLY A 76 -14.79 3.04 9.92
C GLY A 76 -15.45 1.69 10.11
N PRO A 77 -16.28 1.29 9.14
CA PRO A 77 -17.27 0.23 9.35
C PRO A 77 -16.68 -1.18 9.30
N ILE A 78 -15.46 -1.34 8.75
CA ILE A 78 -14.86 -2.65 8.55
C ILE A 78 -13.35 -2.63 8.77
N GLU A 79 -12.85 -3.78 9.19
CA GLU A 79 -11.43 -4.12 9.15
C GLU A 79 -11.24 -5.31 8.21
N VAL A 80 -10.16 -5.30 7.45
CA VAL A 80 -9.82 -6.33 6.48
C VAL A 80 -8.38 -6.78 6.69
N ASN A 81 -8.07 -7.99 6.25
CA ASN A 81 -6.70 -8.54 6.27
C ASN A 81 -6.23 -8.93 4.86
N SER A 82 -6.76 -8.27 3.84
CA SER A 82 -6.37 -8.48 2.45
C SER A 82 -6.51 -7.18 1.66
N PRO A 83 -5.48 -6.78 0.88
CA PRO A 83 -5.57 -5.59 0.04
C PRO A 83 -6.63 -5.73 -1.07
N MET A 84 -6.92 -6.96 -1.51
CA MET A 84 -8.00 -7.21 -2.47
C MET A 84 -9.38 -6.98 -1.85
N ALA A 85 -9.56 -7.37 -0.58
CA ALA A 85 -10.79 -7.10 0.15
C ALA A 85 -10.95 -5.60 0.44
N ALA A 86 -9.86 -4.92 0.81
CA ALA A 86 -9.83 -3.47 0.97
C ALA A 86 -10.27 -2.74 -0.31
N ARG A 87 -9.71 -3.13 -1.47
CA ARG A 87 -10.09 -2.63 -2.80
C ARG A 87 -11.58 -2.84 -3.08
N ALA A 88 -12.08 -4.06 -2.90
CA ALA A 88 -13.49 -4.38 -3.15
C ALA A 88 -14.44 -3.53 -2.28
N ALA A 89 -14.09 -3.35 -1.00
CA ALA A 89 -14.85 -2.51 -0.09
C ALA A 89 -14.80 -1.02 -0.46
N ALA A 90 -13.64 -0.52 -0.90
CA ALA A 90 -13.49 0.87 -1.33
C ALA A 90 -14.33 1.15 -2.58
N VAL A 91 -14.32 0.23 -3.56
CA VAL A 91 -15.16 0.30 -4.77
C VAL A 91 -16.65 0.22 -4.42
N ALA A 92 -17.03 -0.58 -3.42
CA ALA A 92 -18.39 -0.64 -2.91
C ALA A 92 -18.81 0.61 -2.11
N GLY A 93 -17.93 1.60 -1.96
CA GLY A 93 -18.21 2.85 -1.26
C GLY A 93 -18.36 2.70 0.25
N LEU A 94 -17.64 1.74 0.87
CA LEU A 94 -17.66 1.52 2.31
C LEU A 94 -16.70 2.44 3.08
N GLY A 95 -15.73 3.07 2.41
CA GLY A 95 -14.79 3.99 3.05
C GLY A 95 -13.59 4.35 2.18
N PHE A 96 -12.79 5.28 2.68
CA PHE A 96 -11.45 5.56 2.15
C PHE A 96 -10.50 4.43 2.53
N SER A 97 -9.59 4.06 1.63
CA SER A 97 -8.61 3.01 1.88
C SER A 97 -7.25 3.39 1.33
N ILE A 98 -6.18 2.99 2.05
CA ILE A 98 -4.81 3.03 1.54
C ILE A 98 -4.52 1.69 0.85
N LEU A 99 -4.32 1.74 -0.47
CA LEU A 99 -4.09 0.57 -1.29
C LEU A 99 -2.71 0.65 -1.97
N PRO A 100 -2.03 -0.49 -2.21
CA PRO A 100 -0.91 -0.53 -3.15
C PRO A 100 -1.34 -0.01 -4.52
N ASP A 101 -0.49 0.78 -5.17
CA ASP A 101 -0.73 1.35 -6.49
C ASP A 101 -1.16 0.32 -7.53
N PHE A 102 -0.46 -0.81 -7.64
CA PHE A 102 -0.78 -1.88 -8.60
C PHE A 102 -2.13 -2.59 -8.32
N ILE A 103 -2.66 -2.49 -7.10
CA ILE A 103 -3.99 -3.02 -6.74
C ILE A 103 -5.08 -2.00 -7.10
N ALA A 104 -4.81 -0.72 -6.85
CA ALA A 104 -5.77 0.36 -7.09
C ALA A 104 -5.84 0.78 -8.56
N ALA A 105 -4.74 0.68 -9.32
CA ALA A 105 -4.60 1.23 -10.66
C ALA A 105 -5.76 0.89 -11.62
N PRO A 106 -6.22 -0.38 -11.75
CA PRO A 106 -7.31 -0.69 -12.68
C PRO A 106 -8.64 0.00 -12.33
N ASP A 107 -8.92 0.21 -11.04
CA ASP A 107 -10.16 0.89 -10.62
C ASP A 107 -10.01 2.41 -10.68
N ILE A 108 -8.80 2.94 -10.51
CA ILE A 108 -8.51 4.36 -10.73
C ILE A 108 -8.65 4.70 -12.22
N GLU A 109 -8.03 3.91 -13.10
CA GLU A 109 -8.09 4.08 -14.56
C GLU A 109 -9.52 3.98 -15.11
N SER A 110 -10.34 3.09 -14.53
CA SER A 110 -11.75 2.95 -14.91
C SER A 110 -12.68 3.94 -14.21
N GLY A 111 -12.16 4.82 -13.34
CA GLY A 111 -12.93 5.84 -12.62
C GLY A 111 -13.80 5.30 -11.47
N LYS A 112 -13.65 4.02 -11.11
CA LYS A 112 -14.34 3.40 -9.96
C LYS A 112 -13.75 3.82 -8.62
N LEU A 113 -12.49 4.26 -8.62
CA LEU A 113 -11.82 4.85 -7.47
C LEU A 113 -11.23 6.20 -7.88
N VAL A 114 -11.24 7.13 -6.94
CA VAL A 114 -10.60 8.45 -7.07
C VAL A 114 -9.56 8.58 -5.95
N THR A 115 -8.38 9.09 -6.28
CA THR A 115 -7.31 9.31 -5.32
C THR A 115 -7.54 10.59 -4.51
N ALA A 116 -7.00 10.61 -3.29
CA ALA A 116 -7.04 11.74 -2.39
C ALA A 116 -5.67 11.92 -1.71
N LEU A 117 -5.32 13.17 -1.37
CA LEU A 117 -4.10 13.49 -0.60
C LEU A 117 -2.80 12.91 -1.21
N ASP A 118 -2.70 12.86 -2.55
CA ASP A 118 -1.55 12.26 -3.26
C ASP A 118 -0.21 12.93 -2.93
N ASP A 119 -0.23 14.22 -2.56
CA ASP A 119 0.94 14.99 -2.13
C ASP A 119 1.33 14.75 -0.67
N ARG A 120 0.41 14.19 0.13
CA ARG A 120 0.59 13.93 1.56
C ARG A 120 0.85 12.47 1.90
N ILE A 121 0.54 11.55 0.99
CA ILE A 121 0.77 10.14 1.26
C ILE A 121 2.27 9.85 1.36
N LEU A 122 2.65 9.06 2.35
CA LEU A 122 4.05 8.64 2.49
C LEU A 122 4.42 7.65 1.38
N PRO A 123 5.67 7.69 0.87
CA PRO A 123 6.12 6.75 -0.15
C PRO A 123 5.97 5.31 0.34
N GLY A 124 5.66 4.37 -0.56
CA GLY A 124 5.38 2.98 -0.21
C GLY A 124 6.59 2.19 0.29
N GLY A 125 6.74 0.95 -0.16
CA GLY A 125 7.82 0.08 0.26
C GLY A 125 8.50 -0.59 -0.93
N GLY A 126 8.94 -1.83 -0.72
CA GLY A 126 9.40 -2.67 -1.80
C GLY A 126 8.80 -4.06 -1.73
N ILE A 127 8.82 -4.73 -2.87
CA ILE A 127 8.61 -6.17 -3.00
C ILE A 127 9.99 -6.81 -2.92
N PHE A 128 10.18 -7.76 -2.03
CA PHE A 128 11.47 -8.38 -1.74
C PHE A 128 11.39 -9.90 -1.83
N ALA A 129 12.43 -10.51 -2.42
CA ALA A 129 12.76 -11.90 -2.18
C ALA A 129 13.58 -11.99 -0.88
N VAL A 130 13.02 -12.68 0.12
CA VAL A 130 13.65 -12.85 1.44
C VAL A 130 14.01 -14.32 1.67
N TYR A 131 15.27 -14.57 2.06
CA TYR A 131 15.79 -15.91 2.31
C TYR A 131 16.92 -15.91 3.36
N PRO A 132 17.14 -17.03 4.10
CA PRO A 132 18.18 -17.09 5.12
C PRO A 132 19.59 -16.83 4.57
N HIS A 133 20.38 -16.06 5.31
CA HIS A 133 21.81 -15.92 5.07
C HIS A 133 22.52 -17.22 5.47
N ARG A 134 22.75 -18.13 4.52
CA ARG A 134 23.45 -19.41 4.77
C ARG A 134 24.60 -19.60 3.80
N ARG A 135 25.70 -20.18 4.30
CA ARG A 135 26.93 -20.47 3.55
C ARG A 135 26.68 -21.30 2.27
N TYR A 136 25.63 -22.14 2.28
CA TYR A 136 25.20 -22.94 1.14
C TYR A 136 23.74 -22.67 0.80
N LEU A 137 23.49 -21.64 -0.02
CA LEU A 137 22.19 -21.42 -0.63
C LEU A 137 22.01 -22.42 -1.80
N PRO A 138 20.96 -23.27 -1.80
CA PRO A 138 20.73 -24.22 -2.88
C PRO A 138 20.64 -23.52 -4.24
N ALA A 139 21.26 -24.09 -5.27
CA ALA A 139 21.34 -23.49 -6.61
C ALA A 139 19.95 -23.11 -7.16
N LYS A 140 18.94 -23.98 -6.96
CA LYS A 140 17.55 -23.71 -7.36
C LYS A 140 16.98 -22.41 -6.79
N VAL A 141 17.34 -22.05 -5.55
CA VAL A 141 16.86 -20.82 -4.91
C VAL A 141 17.57 -19.61 -5.52
N ARG A 142 18.89 -19.72 -5.76
CA ARG A 142 19.66 -18.65 -6.39
C ARG A 142 19.12 -18.33 -7.78
N VAL A 143 18.99 -19.34 -8.64
CA VAL A 143 18.48 -19.18 -10.01
C VAL A 143 17.06 -18.62 -10.01
N PHE A 144 16.20 -19.08 -9.09
CA PHE A 144 14.84 -18.54 -8.98
C PHE A 144 14.81 -17.06 -8.56
N VAL A 145 15.66 -16.66 -7.60
CA VAL A 145 15.75 -15.25 -7.17
C VAL A 145 16.33 -14.38 -8.30
N ASP A 146 17.33 -14.86 -9.03
CA ASP A 146 17.89 -14.16 -10.19
C ASP A 146 16.84 -13.97 -11.29
N PHE A 147 16.07 -15.02 -11.58
CA PHE A 147 14.94 -14.97 -12.51
C PHE A 147 13.92 -13.91 -12.10
N LEU A 148 13.46 -13.91 -10.84
CA LEU A 148 12.49 -12.92 -10.36
C LEU A 148 13.00 -11.49 -10.52
N VAL A 149 14.27 -11.24 -10.20
CA VAL A 149 14.86 -9.90 -10.33
C VAL A 149 14.91 -9.44 -11.79
N GLN A 150 15.23 -10.32 -12.72
CA GLN A 150 15.19 -9.99 -14.15
C GLN A 150 13.76 -9.76 -14.63
N TRP A 151 12.81 -10.60 -14.21
CA TRP A 151 11.41 -10.50 -14.57
C TRP A 151 10.78 -9.17 -14.12
N PHE A 152 10.99 -8.76 -12.86
CA PHE A 152 10.48 -7.49 -12.35
C PHE A 152 11.14 -6.27 -13.01
N LYS A 153 12.44 -6.34 -13.35
CA LYS A 153 13.11 -5.26 -14.12
C LYS A 153 12.48 -5.03 -15.49
N ALA A 154 12.08 -6.10 -16.17
CA ALA A 154 11.44 -6.00 -17.48
C ALA A 154 10.07 -5.30 -17.40
N LEU A 155 9.34 -5.48 -16.30
CA LEU A 155 8.04 -4.84 -16.06
C LEU A 155 8.14 -3.35 -15.73
N ASP A 156 9.20 -2.91 -15.03
CA ASP A 156 9.42 -1.48 -14.74
C ASP A 156 9.77 -0.66 -16.02
N THR A 157 10.15 -1.33 -17.11
CA THR A 157 10.59 -0.68 -18.37
C THR A 157 9.51 -0.68 -19.46
N ALA A 158 8.34 -1.28 -19.18
CA ALA A 158 7.21 -1.40 -20.10
C ALA A 158 6.08 -0.44 -19.71
#